data_AF-A0A377BDL5-F1
#
_entry.id   AF-A0A377BDL5-F1
#
_cell.length_a   1.000
_cell.length_b   1.000
_cell.length_c   1.000
_cell.angle_alpha   90.00
_cell.angle_beta   90.00
_cell.angle_gamma   90.00
#
_symmetry.space_group_name_H-M   'P 1'
#
loop_
_entity.id
_entity.type
_entity.pdbx_description
1 polymer ?
#
loop_
_entity_poly.entity_id
_entity_poly.type
_entity_poly.pdbx_seq_one_letter_code
_entity_poly.pdbx_strand_id
1 'polypeptide(L)'
;MVGFQFVLRGICSRLGAPNRKADIVVDQQSQFNTTQRELREFYYQIREMPWVHGPGLPVMDVTNMPAEPLVFQSGTKSAGLELVDIYLWIFKRFMEGKELTRPPYPPGLHQSQYRQDGQCLLQSVAKTI
;
A
#
# COMPACT_ATOMS: atom_id res chain seq x y z
N MET A 1 2.61 -14.87 5.03
CA MET A 1 3.83 -14.14 5.49
C MET A 1 4.72 -13.58 4.38
N VAL A 2 4.82 -14.23 3.21
CA VAL A 2 5.61 -13.74 2.06
C VAL A 2 5.28 -12.30 1.63
N GLY A 3 4.04 -11.83 1.81
CA GLY A 3 3.68 -10.43 1.53
C GLY A 3 4.28 -9.40 2.51
N PHE A 4 4.37 -9.75 3.80
CA PHE A 4 4.73 -8.79 4.86
C PHE A 4 6.20 -8.35 4.79
N GLN A 5 7.10 -9.25 4.37
CA GLN A 5 8.50 -8.89 4.09
C GLN A 5 8.64 -7.79 3.02
N PHE A 6 7.79 -7.78 1.99
CA PHE A 6 7.81 -6.73 0.96
C PHE A 6 7.31 -5.41 1.51
N VAL A 7 6.33 -5.42 2.42
CA VAL A 7 5.85 -4.22 3.11
C VAL A 7 6.97 -3.61 3.95
N LEU A 8 7.65 -4.41 4.79
CA LEU A 8 8.75 -3.95 5.62
C LEU A 8 9.91 -3.37 4.80
N ARG A 9 10.30 -4.04 3.70
CA ARG A 9 11.31 -3.53 2.77
C ARG A 9 10.86 -2.22 2.10
N GLY A 10 9.60 -2.12 1.70
CA GLY A 10 9.04 -0.90 1.14
C GLY A 10 9.03 0.27 2.15
N ILE A 11 8.79 -0.01 3.43
CA ILE A 11 8.92 0.98 4.51
C ILE A 11 10.37 1.44 4.64
N CYS A 12 11.34 0.52 4.74
CA CYS A 12 12.76 0.86 4.83
C CYS A 12 13.23 1.74 3.65
N SER A 13 12.81 1.39 2.44
CA SER A 13 13.11 2.17 1.23
C SER A 13 12.52 3.58 1.28
N ARG A 14 11.28 3.74 1.78
CA ARG A 14 10.61 5.05 1.90
C ARG A 14 11.17 5.93 3.04
N LEU A 15 11.64 5.33 4.13
CA LEU A 15 12.21 6.09 5.24
C LEU A 15 13.51 6.78 4.84
N GLY A 16 14.33 6.12 4.01
CA GLY A 16 15.49 6.70 3.33
C GLY A 16 16.66 7.10 4.23
N ALA A 17 16.55 6.92 5.55
CA ALA A 17 17.62 7.19 6.51
C ALA A 17 17.50 6.29 7.74
N PRO A 18 18.63 5.87 8.33
CA PRO A 18 18.63 5.09 9.56
C PRO A 18 18.09 5.93 10.72
N ASN A 19 17.45 5.27 11.69
CA ASN A 19 16.89 5.87 12.90
C ASN A 19 15.75 6.88 12.69
N ARG A 20 15.17 6.95 11.48
CA ARG A 20 13.95 7.73 11.27
C ARG A 20 12.80 7.09 12.03
N LYS A 21 12.13 7.87 12.88
CA LYS A 21 10.98 7.41 13.64
C LYS A 21 9.79 7.14 12.71
N ALA A 22 9.20 5.97 12.86
CA ALA A 22 7.98 5.59 12.17
C ALA A 22 7.22 4.57 13.02
N ASP A 23 5.93 4.80 13.20
CA ASP A 23 5.03 3.86 13.84
C ASP A 23 4.40 2.96 12.79
N ILE A 24 4.56 1.65 12.94
CA ILE A 24 3.97 0.67 12.04
C ILE A 24 2.75 0.07 12.74
N VAL A 25 1.57 0.53 12.36
CA VAL A 25 0.30 -0.02 12.83
C VAL A 25 -0.12 -1.17 11.91
N VAL A 26 -0.42 -2.32 12.52
CA VAL A 26 -0.84 -3.54 11.82
C VAL A 26 -2.21 -3.96 12.34
N ASP A 27 -3.06 -4.45 11.44
CA ASP A 27 -4.37 -4.97 11.81
C ASP A 27 -4.24 -6.14 12.80
N GLN A 28 -5.19 -6.24 13.72
CA GLN A 28 -5.17 -7.24 14.77
C GLN A 28 -5.72 -8.57 14.26
N GLN A 29 -4.83 -9.48 13.85
CA GLN A 29 -5.19 -10.80 13.33
C GLN A 29 -4.56 -11.92 14.17
N SER A 30 -5.39 -12.69 14.88
CA SER A 30 -4.96 -13.72 15.83
C SER A 30 -3.99 -14.75 15.23
N GLN A 31 -4.11 -15.06 13.93
CA GLN A 31 -3.30 -16.07 13.26
C GLN A 31 -1.93 -15.57 12.78
N PHE A 32 -1.76 -14.27 12.53
CA PHE A 32 -0.58 -13.74 11.83
C PHE A 32 0.29 -12.81 12.68
N ASN A 33 -0.27 -12.20 13.74
CA ASN A 33 0.42 -11.18 14.52
C ASN A 33 1.74 -11.67 15.13
N THR A 34 1.79 -12.92 15.62
CA THR A 34 3.00 -13.51 16.20
C THR A 34 4.11 -13.59 15.15
N THR A 35 3.83 -14.18 13.99
CA THR A 35 4.85 -14.32 12.93
C THR A 35 5.24 -12.98 12.32
N GLN A 36 4.33 -12.01 12.24
CA GLN A 36 4.67 -10.63 11.80
C GLN A 36 5.64 -9.96 12.77
N ARG A 37 5.42 -10.13 14.07
CA ARG A 37 6.30 -9.61 15.11
C ARG A 37 7.68 -10.26 15.01
N GLU A 38 7.74 -11.58 14.99
CA GLU A 38 8.99 -12.34 14.87
C GLU A 38 9.78 -11.94 13.62
N LEU A 39 9.12 -11.80 12.47
CA LEU A 39 9.77 -11.38 11.23
C LEU A 39 10.34 -9.96 11.33
N ARG A 40 9.59 -9.03 11.95
CA ARG A 40 10.09 -7.67 12.19
C ARG A 40 11.30 -7.68 13.12
N GLU A 41 11.26 -8.44 14.21
CA GLU A 41 12.40 -8.53 15.14
C GLU A 41 13.63 -9.09 14.44
N PHE A 42 13.46 -10.15 13.65
CA PHE A 42 14.52 -10.73 12.85
C PHE A 42 15.17 -9.69 11.93
N TYR A 43 14.36 -8.94 11.17
CA TYR A 43 14.86 -7.89 10.28
C TYR A 43 15.51 -6.72 11.04
N TYR A 44 14.98 -6.34 12.20
CA TYR A 44 15.60 -5.32 13.03
C TYR A 44 16.98 -5.76 13.54
N GLN A 45 17.14 -7.02 13.93
CA GLN A 45 18.41 -7.57 14.42
C GLN A 45 19.50 -7.60 13.34
N ILE A 46 19.12 -7.88 12.08
CA ILE A 46 20.07 -8.00 10.97
C ILE A 46 20.30 -6.68 10.21
N ARG A 47 19.73 -5.55 10.65
CA ARG A 47 19.72 -4.28 9.88
C ARG A 47 21.10 -3.70 9.57
N GLU A 48 22.11 -4.06 10.35
CA GLU A 48 23.49 -3.60 10.18
C GLU A 48 24.27 -4.43 9.14
N MET A 49 23.65 -5.49 8.59
CA MET A 49 24.25 -6.35 7.58
C MET A 49 23.49 -6.22 6.26
N PRO A 50 24.08 -5.61 5.20
CA PRO A 50 23.49 -5.64 3.88
C PRO A 50 23.57 -7.05 3.28
N TRP A 51 22.42 -7.65 2.97
CA TRP A 51 22.36 -9.02 2.44
C TRP A 51 22.55 -9.00 0.92
N VAL A 52 23.80 -9.25 0.50
CA VAL A 52 24.18 -9.35 -0.91
C VAL A 52 24.02 -10.80 -1.37
N HIS A 53 23.12 -11.04 -2.33
CA HIS A 53 22.82 -12.37 -2.84
C HIS A 53 23.73 -12.81 -4.00
N GLY A 54 24.65 -11.96 -4.44
CA GLY A 54 25.60 -12.20 -5.53
C GLY A 54 25.48 -11.19 -6.67
N PRO A 55 26.34 -11.29 -7.70
CA PRO A 55 26.37 -10.34 -8.81
C PRO A 55 25.04 -10.29 -9.57
N GLY A 56 24.49 -9.09 -9.77
CA GLY A 56 23.26 -8.87 -10.55
C GLY A 56 21.95 -9.21 -9.82
N LEU A 57 22.00 -9.71 -8.58
CA LEU A 57 20.81 -9.97 -7.77
C LEU A 57 20.46 -8.77 -6.89
N PRO A 58 19.17 -8.52 -6.61
CA PRO A 58 18.75 -7.44 -5.73
C PRO A 58 19.38 -7.59 -4.34
N VAL A 59 19.94 -6.52 -3.80
CA VAL A 59 20.42 -6.49 -2.42
C VAL A 59 19.21 -6.31 -1.50
N MET A 60 19.11 -7.13 -0.45
CA MET A 60 18.13 -6.89 0.61
C MET A 60 18.75 -5.89 1.59
N ASP A 61 18.36 -4.63 1.43
CA ASP A 61 18.69 -3.55 2.35
C ASP A 61 17.50 -3.28 3.30
N VAL A 62 17.75 -3.45 4.59
CA VAL A 62 16.82 -3.17 5.70
C VAL A 62 17.47 -2.27 6.75
N THR A 63 18.55 -1.55 6.41
CA THR A 63 19.28 -0.66 7.33
C THR A 63 18.39 0.44 7.94
N ASN A 64 17.34 0.83 7.22
CA ASN A 64 16.38 1.84 7.67
C ASN A 64 15.19 1.27 8.46
N MET A 65 15.27 0.04 8.99
CA MET A 65 14.19 -0.55 9.78
C MET A 65 13.93 0.29 11.05
N PRO A 66 12.68 0.72 11.33
CA PRO A 66 12.34 1.46 12.54
C PRO A 66 12.62 0.68 13.82
N ALA A 67 13.14 1.38 14.83
CA ALA A 67 13.39 0.84 16.17
C ALA A 67 12.10 0.59 16.97
N GLU A 68 11.02 1.32 16.66
CA GLU A 68 9.73 1.14 17.33
C GLU A 68 9.08 -0.19 16.92
N PRO A 69 8.53 -0.96 17.88
CA PRO A 69 7.89 -2.24 17.60
C PRO A 69 6.58 -2.07 16.82
N LEU A 70 6.10 -3.18 16.23
CA LEU A 70 4.78 -3.19 15.59
C LEU A 70 3.68 -2.94 16.62
N VAL A 71 2.76 -2.05 16.29
CA VAL A 71 1.57 -1.77 17.10
C VAL A 71 0.39 -2.47 16.47
N PHE A 72 -0.20 -3.43 17.18
CA PHE A 72 -1.38 -4.16 16.70
C PHE A 72 -2.65 -3.47 17.18
N GLN A 73 -3.52 -3.09 16.25
CA GLN A 73 -4.79 -2.44 16.56
C GLN A 73 -5.91 -3.05 15.72
N SER A 74 -7.13 -3.05 16.27
CA SER A 74 -8.33 -3.37 15.49
C SER A 74 -8.55 -2.29 14.43
N GLY A 75 -8.99 -2.68 13.23
CA GLY A 75 -9.31 -1.76 12.14
C GLY A 75 -10.16 -0.56 12.56
N THR A 76 -11.19 -0.77 13.39
CA THR A 76 -12.13 0.29 13.85
C THR A 76 -11.51 1.32 14.81
N LYS A 77 -10.26 1.12 15.23
CA LYS A 77 -9.53 2.03 16.11
C LYS A 77 -8.44 2.81 15.37
N SER A 78 -8.27 2.59 14.07
CA SER A 78 -7.23 3.23 13.26
C SER A 78 -7.78 3.64 11.91
N ALA A 79 -7.92 4.96 11.69
CA ALA A 79 -8.31 5.51 10.40
C ALA A 79 -7.37 5.06 9.25
N GLY A 80 -6.09 4.79 9.56
CA GLY A 80 -5.14 4.24 8.60
C GLY A 80 -5.48 2.82 8.18
N LEU A 81 -5.92 1.97 9.12
CA LEU A 81 -6.35 0.61 8.80
C LEU A 81 -7.67 0.60 8.03
N GLU A 82 -8.63 1.47 8.40
CA GLU A 82 -9.88 1.63 7.63
C GLU A 82 -9.62 2.08 6.18
N LEU A 83 -8.66 3.00 5.97
CA LEU A 83 -8.27 3.42 4.63
C LEU A 83 -7.68 2.26 3.83
N VAL A 84 -6.84 1.42 4.45
CA VAL A 84 -6.27 0.23 3.83
C VAL A 84 -7.37 -0.75 3.43
N ASP A 85 -8.39 -0.95 4.26
CA ASP A 85 -9.53 -1.82 3.94
C ASP A 85 -10.31 -1.32 2.70
N ILE A 86 -10.57 -0.01 2.63
CA ILE A 86 -11.21 0.61 1.45
C ILE A 86 -10.32 0.42 0.22
N TYR A 87 -9.02 0.67 0.33
CA TYR A 87 -8.07 0.50 -0.77
C TYR A 87 -8.07 -0.95 -1.28
N LEU A 88 -7.90 -1.92 -0.39
CA LEU A 88 -7.89 -3.34 -0.74
C LEU A 88 -9.24 -3.78 -1.34
N TRP A 89 -10.36 -3.26 -0.83
CA TRP A 89 -11.67 -3.52 -1.40
C TRP A 89 -11.80 -2.98 -2.83
N ILE A 90 -11.40 -1.74 -3.10
CA ILE A 90 -11.41 -1.16 -4.45
C ILE A 90 -10.59 -2.02 -5.41
N PHE A 91 -9.37 -2.41 -5.02
CA PHE A 91 -8.52 -3.25 -5.84
C PHE A 91 -9.13 -4.61 -6.12
N LYS A 92 -9.70 -5.27 -5.09
CA LYS A 92 -10.43 -6.53 -5.28
C LYS A 92 -11.57 -6.36 -6.27
N ARG A 93 -12.38 -5.31 -6.11
CA ARG A 93 -13.52 -5.00 -6.98
C ARG A 93 -13.10 -4.76 -8.43
N PHE A 94 -11.98 -4.06 -8.63
CA PHE A 94 -11.38 -3.82 -9.94
C PHE A 94 -10.87 -5.11 -10.57
N MET A 95 -10.15 -5.95 -9.82
CA MET A 95 -9.66 -7.26 -10.30
C MET A 95 -10.80 -8.22 -10.65
N GLU A 96 -11.92 -8.15 -9.92
CA GLU A 96 -13.14 -8.90 -10.21
C GLU A 96 -13.98 -8.30 -11.36
N GLY A 97 -13.55 -7.18 -11.94
CA GLY A 97 -14.22 -6.52 -13.06
C GLY A 97 -15.61 -5.95 -12.76
N LYS A 98 -15.99 -5.78 -11.49
CA LYS A 98 -17.32 -5.28 -11.13
C LYS A 98 -17.30 -3.77 -10.86
N GLU A 99 -18.39 -3.05 -11.16
CA GLU A 99 -18.46 -1.59 -11.09
C GLU A 99 -18.27 -1.02 -9.68
N LEU A 100 -17.37 -0.05 -9.48
CA LEU A 100 -17.14 0.54 -8.15
C LEU A 100 -18.34 1.32 -7.62
N THR A 101 -19.13 1.92 -8.51
CA THR A 101 -20.38 2.62 -8.21
C THR A 101 -21.38 2.38 -9.32
N ARG A 102 -22.68 2.35 -8.99
CA ARG A 102 -23.71 2.49 -10.02
C ARG A 102 -23.68 3.94 -10.52
N PRO A 103 -23.79 4.18 -11.84
CA PRO A 103 -23.92 5.54 -12.34
C PRO A 103 -25.11 6.23 -11.65
N PRO A 104 -24.99 7.52 -11.30
CA PRO A 104 -26.05 8.26 -10.59
C PRO A 104 -27.34 8.43 -11.41
N TYR A 105 -27.37 7.96 -12.65
CA TYR A 105 -28.50 8.06 -13.57
C TYR A 105 -28.93 6.67 -14.06
N PRO A 106 -30.23 6.47 -14.31
CA PRO A 106 -30.75 5.20 -14.82
C PRO A 106 -30.11 4.82 -16.16
N PRO A 107 -30.04 3.51 -16.49
CA PRO A 107 -29.52 3.04 -17.76
C PRO A 107 -30.36 3.60 -18.91
N GLY A 108 -29.82 4.60 -19.62
CA GLY A 108 -30.53 5.29 -20.70
C GLY A 108 -30.06 6.71 -20.98
N LEU A 109 -29.40 7.37 -20.03
CA LEU A 109 -28.92 8.76 -20.20
C LEU A 109 -27.49 8.89 -20.75
N HIS A 110 -26.76 7.79 -20.97
CA HIS A 110 -25.28 7.83 -21.02
C HIS A 110 -24.60 7.82 -22.40
N GLN A 111 -25.30 7.73 -23.54
CA GLN A 111 -24.56 7.67 -24.83
C GLN A 111 -24.42 8.99 -25.59
N SER A 112 -25.28 9.98 -25.37
CA SER A 112 -25.23 11.23 -26.14
C SER A 112 -24.39 12.35 -25.48
N GLN A 113 -24.42 12.48 -24.15
CA GLN A 113 -23.80 13.65 -23.49
C GLN A 113 -22.30 13.46 -23.17
N TYR A 114 -21.88 12.27 -22.71
CA TYR A 114 -20.47 12.04 -22.36
C TYR A 114 -19.49 12.12 -23.54
N ARG A 115 -19.96 11.89 -24.78
CA ARG A 115 -19.13 12.01 -25.98
C ARG A 115 -18.82 13.47 -26.35
N GLN A 116 -19.69 14.40 -25.98
CA GLN A 116 -19.49 15.84 -26.24
C GLN A 116 -18.59 16.47 -25.15
N ASP A 117 -18.79 16.12 -23.89
CA ASP A 117 -18.05 16.73 -22.78
C ASP A 117 -16.60 16.21 -22.65
N GLY A 118 -16.39 14.91 -22.93
CA GLY A 118 -15.06 14.30 -22.91
C GLY A 118 -14.11 14.80 -24.02
N GLN A 119 -14.65 15.26 -25.15
CA GLN A 119 -13.87 15.87 -26.22
C GLN A 119 -13.52 17.33 -25.93
N CYS A 120 -14.42 18.07 -25.28
CA CYS A 120 -14.20 19.47 -24.93
C CYS A 120 -13.09 19.65 -23.87
N LEU A 121 -13.06 18.77 -22.85
CA LEU A 121 -12.05 18.83 -21.80
C LEU A 121 -10.64 18.46 -22.28
N LEU A 122 -10.50 17.47 -23.17
CA LEU A 122 -9.20 17.09 -23.73
C LEU A 122 -8.64 18.17 -24.68
N GLN A 123 -9.50 18.87 -25.43
CA GLN A 123 -9.05 19.97 -26.29
C GLN A 123 -8.63 21.22 -25.51
N SER A 124 -9.21 21.49 -24.33
CA SER A 124 -8.83 22.63 -23.49
C SER A 124 -7.47 22.43 -22.82
N VAL A 125 -7.13 21.20 -22.43
CA VAL A 125 -5.84 20.90 -21.78
C VAL A 125 -4.70 20.89 -22.81
N ALA A 126 -4.94 20.40 -24.02
CA ALA A 126 -3.93 20.35 -25.08
C ALA A 126 -3.55 21.72 -25.69
N LYS A 127 -4.30 22.79 -25.39
CA LYS A 127 -3.99 24.17 -25.82
C LYS A 127 -3.21 24.99 -24.78
N THR A 128 -2.90 24.40 -23.62
CA THR A 128 -2.22 25.10 -22.51
C THR A 128 -0.81 24.56 -22.25
N ILE A 129 -0.24 23.80 -23.18
CA ILE A 129 1.18 23.42 -23.23
C ILE A 129 1.73 23.94 -24.55
#